data_AF-A0A3A0G138-F1
#
_entry.id   AF-A0A3A0G138-F1
#
_cell.length_a   1.000
_cell.length_b   1.000
_cell.length_c   1.000
_cell.angle_alpha   90.00
_cell.angle_beta   90.00
_cell.angle_gamma   90.00
#
_symmetry.space_group_name_H-M   'P 1'
#
loop_
_entity.id
_entity.type
_entity.pdbx_description
1 polymer ?
#
loop_
_entity_poly.entity_id
_entity_poly.type
_entity_poly.pdbx_seq_one_letter_code
_entity_poly.pdbx_strand_id
1 'polypeptide(L)'
;MYLIEYPGRYDNDWPMLSRILATITGIGIISLAPFARALEAVVNEVLVYPGSFARHAILSSAALICLIAVALYVRTVHARHGKGFLFRHAGLLVTALILVSTQVHLLVEIWHLVSYGVLGSLIAVSLPWSSRIWLTTLFYGNLVSLADEVFQGILPDRFFDLRDLLLNFSGIIIGIFLVEPFARTSPGQVLGSTADIGAPA
;
A
#
# COMPACT_ATOMS: atom_id res chain seq x y z
N MET A 1 2.96 16.69 41.08
CA MET A 1 3.16 15.82 39.91
C MET A 1 1.79 15.38 39.44
N TYR A 2 1.23 16.02 38.41
CA TYR A 2 -0.10 15.70 37.90
C TYR A 2 0.06 14.61 36.83
N LEU A 3 -0.47 13.41 37.11
CA LEU A 3 -0.69 12.40 36.10
C LEU A 3 -1.80 12.93 35.19
N ILE A 4 -1.42 13.43 34.01
CA ILE A 4 -2.38 13.68 32.94
C ILE A 4 -2.82 12.30 32.45
N GLU A 5 -3.91 11.79 33.02
CA GLU A 5 -4.64 10.68 32.44
C GLU A 5 -5.06 11.10 31.04
N TYR A 6 -4.42 10.56 30.00
CA TYR A 6 -4.87 10.74 28.63
C TYR A 6 -6.22 10.02 28.50
N PRO A 7 -7.34 10.77 28.41
CA PRO A 7 -8.65 10.17 28.33
C PRO A 7 -8.79 9.56 26.94
N GLY A 8 -9.18 8.29 26.90
CA GLY A 8 -9.54 7.60 25.67
C GLY A 8 -8.36 6.90 25.00
N ARG A 9 -7.93 5.78 25.61
CA ARG A 9 -7.53 4.62 24.82
C ARG A 9 -8.79 4.22 24.03
N TYR A 10 -9.03 4.86 22.88
CA TYR A 10 -10.00 4.35 21.93
C TYR A 10 -9.59 2.91 21.71
N ASP A 11 -10.45 1.97 22.11
CA ASP A 11 -10.45 0.61 21.61
C ASP A 11 -10.67 0.74 20.10
N ASN A 12 -9.56 1.03 19.42
CA ASN A 12 -9.57 1.43 18.03
C ASN A 12 -10.00 0.19 17.27
N ASP A 13 -11.21 0.17 16.73
CA ASP A 13 -11.68 -0.87 15.81
C ASP A 13 -10.87 -0.88 14.50
N TRP A 14 -9.98 0.09 14.30
CA TRP A 14 -9.13 0.24 13.12
C TRP A 14 -8.37 -1.04 12.74
N PRO A 15 -7.68 -1.79 13.63
CA PRO A 15 -7.02 -3.02 13.25
C PRO A 15 -8.01 -4.08 12.79
N MET A 16 -9.19 -4.18 13.43
CA MET A 16 -10.23 -5.13 13.01
C MET A 16 -10.78 -4.77 11.63
N LEU A 17 -11.14 -3.49 11.41
CA LEU A 17 -11.59 -2.99 10.12
C LEU A 17 -10.54 -3.21 9.03
N SER A 18 -9.26 -2.90 9.29
CA SER A 18 -8.18 -3.14 8.35
C SER A 18 -7.96 -4.62 8.03
N ARG A 19 -8.17 -5.54 8.98
CA ARG A 19 -8.14 -6.99 8.70
C ARG A 19 -9.27 -7.40 7.77
N ILE A 20 -10.48 -6.92 8.04
CA ILE A 20 -11.66 -7.19 7.21
C ILE A 20 -11.41 -6.66 5.80
N LEU A 21 -10.95 -5.42 5.68
CA LEU A 21 -10.63 -4.80 4.38
C LEU A 21 -9.50 -5.54 3.67
N ALA A 22 -8.39 -5.88 4.34
CA ALA A 22 -7.31 -6.66 3.74
C ALA A 22 -7.80 -8.02 3.22
N THR A 23 -8.69 -8.68 3.97
CA THR A 23 -9.30 -9.96 3.59
C THR A 23 -10.18 -9.79 2.36
N ILE A 24 -11.07 -8.80 2.34
CA ILE A 24 -11.92 -8.48 1.19
C ILE A 24 -11.07 -8.13 -0.02
N THR A 25 -10.02 -7.33 0.14
CA THR A 25 -9.09 -6.97 -0.94
C THR A 25 -8.38 -8.21 -1.49
N GLY A 26 -7.85 -9.08 -0.62
CA GLY A 26 -7.19 -10.32 -1.05
C GLY A 26 -8.13 -11.26 -1.81
N ILE A 27 -9.34 -11.47 -1.30
CA ILE A 27 -10.39 -12.24 -2.00
C ILE A 27 -10.74 -11.59 -3.34
N GLY A 28 -10.88 -10.26 -3.36
CA GLY A 28 -11.20 -9.50 -4.55
C GLY A 28 -10.14 -9.63 -5.64
N ILE A 29 -8.85 -9.57 -5.28
CA ILE A 29 -7.73 -9.78 -6.22
C ILE A 29 -7.86 -11.15 -6.89
N ILE A 30 -7.97 -12.22 -6.11
CA ILE A 30 -8.06 -13.60 -6.64
C ILE A 30 -9.35 -13.78 -7.46
N SER A 31 -10.48 -13.24 -6.99
CA SER A 31 -11.77 -13.39 -7.66
C SER A 31 -11.86 -12.63 -8.99
N LEU A 32 -11.05 -11.58 -9.17
CA LEU A 32 -11.01 -10.80 -10.41
C LEU A 32 -10.09 -11.41 -11.47
N ALA A 33 -9.19 -12.33 -11.10
CA ALA A 33 -8.24 -12.96 -12.02
C ALA A 33 -8.89 -13.53 -13.31
N PRO A 34 -10.04 -14.26 -13.25
CA PRO A 34 -10.71 -14.80 -14.43
C PRO A 34 -11.28 -13.71 -15.35
N PHE A 35 -11.62 -12.55 -14.79
CA PHE A 35 -12.27 -11.45 -15.51
C PHE A 35 -11.27 -10.41 -16.01
N ALA A 36 -10.01 -10.48 -15.62
CA ALA A 36 -9.09 -9.39 -15.84
C ALA A 36 -8.77 -9.13 -17.33
N ARG A 37 -8.90 -10.13 -18.22
CA ARG A 37 -8.83 -9.91 -19.68
C ARG A 37 -10.06 -9.19 -20.24
N ALA A 38 -11.26 -9.54 -19.76
CA ALA A 38 -12.49 -8.85 -20.14
C ALA A 38 -12.46 -7.40 -19.64
N LEU A 39 -12.00 -7.18 -18.42
CA LEU A 39 -11.82 -5.84 -17.86
C LEU A 39 -10.77 -5.04 -18.65
N GLU A 40 -9.63 -5.65 -19.00
CA GLU A 40 -8.61 -5.03 -19.83
C GLU A 40 -9.18 -4.62 -21.20
N ALA A 41 -9.97 -5.48 -21.85
CA ALA A 41 -10.61 -5.16 -23.12
C ALA A 41 -11.57 -3.97 -23.00
N VAL A 42 -12.44 -3.96 -21.99
CA VAL A 42 -13.37 -2.85 -21.72
C VAL A 42 -12.61 -1.56 -21.42
N VAL A 43 -11.59 -1.63 -20.57
CA VAL A 43 -10.77 -0.48 -20.19
C VAL A 43 -10.03 0.07 -21.41
N ASN A 44 -9.45 -0.80 -22.25
CA ASN A 44 -8.79 -0.39 -23.47
C ASN A 44 -9.79 0.20 -24.48
N GLU A 45 -10.98 -0.38 -24.64
CA GLU A 45 -12.01 0.18 -25.50
C GLU A 45 -12.42 1.60 -25.05
N VAL A 46 -12.63 1.80 -23.76
CA VAL A 46 -13.01 3.10 -23.18
C VAL A 46 -11.87 4.12 -23.23
N LEU A 47 -10.62 3.70 -22.94
CA LEU A 47 -9.49 4.61 -22.77
C LEU A 47 -8.62 4.79 -24.02
N VAL A 48 -8.58 3.82 -24.93
CA VAL A 48 -7.69 3.84 -26.12
C VAL A 48 -8.39 4.49 -27.31
N TYR A 49 -9.73 4.54 -27.37
CA TYR A 49 -10.42 5.15 -28.52
C TYR A 49 -9.99 6.63 -28.68
N PRO A 50 -9.27 6.97 -29.79
CA PRO A 50 -8.65 8.28 -29.94
C PRO A 50 -9.74 9.34 -30.21
N GLY A 51 -9.90 10.27 -29.27
CA GLY A 51 -10.77 11.44 -29.44
C GLY A 51 -11.86 11.61 -28.38
N SER A 52 -12.00 10.71 -27.42
CA SER A 52 -12.97 10.93 -26.34
C SER A 52 -12.45 12.00 -25.37
N PHE A 53 -13.20 13.10 -25.22
CA PHE A 53 -13.04 14.06 -24.12
C PHE A 53 -12.98 13.34 -22.76
N ALA A 54 -13.72 12.22 -22.64
CA ALA A 54 -13.73 11.35 -21.47
C ALA A 54 -12.34 10.86 -21.07
N ARG A 55 -11.49 10.40 -22.01
CA ARG A 55 -10.13 9.93 -21.70
C ARG A 55 -9.31 11.03 -21.03
N HIS A 56 -9.28 12.21 -21.63
CA HIS A 56 -8.50 13.34 -21.12
C HIS A 56 -9.03 13.78 -19.75
N ALA A 57 -10.36 13.88 -19.60
CA ALA A 57 -10.99 14.20 -18.34
C ALA A 57 -10.61 13.19 -17.24
N ILE A 58 -10.72 11.89 -17.51
CA ILE A 58 -10.37 10.82 -16.55
C ILE A 58 -8.90 10.90 -16.15
N LEU A 59 -7.99 10.98 -17.13
CA LEU A 59 -6.54 11.02 -16.86
C LEU A 59 -6.13 12.29 -16.11
N SER A 60 -6.67 13.45 -16.49
CA SER A 60 -6.39 14.72 -15.80
C SER A 60 -6.97 14.74 -14.38
N SER A 61 -8.18 14.21 -14.17
CA SER A 61 -8.76 14.06 -12.84
C SER A 61 -7.95 13.12 -11.96
N ALA A 62 -7.53 11.97 -12.49
CA ALA A 62 -6.67 11.03 -11.78
C ALA A 62 -5.33 11.67 -11.40
N ALA A 63 -4.69 12.38 -12.33
CA ALA A 63 -3.45 13.10 -12.07
C ALA A 63 -3.62 14.16 -10.98
N LEU A 64 -4.71 14.94 -11.01
CA LEU A 64 -5.01 15.95 -10.00
C LEU A 64 -5.23 15.32 -8.61
N ILE A 65 -5.99 14.23 -8.52
CA ILE A 65 -6.21 13.50 -7.28
C ILE A 65 -4.88 12.98 -6.70
N CYS A 66 -4.03 12.40 -7.55
CA CYS A 66 -2.70 11.95 -7.15
C CYS A 66 -1.82 13.10 -6.63
N LEU A 67 -1.82 14.26 -7.30
CA LEU A 67 -1.07 15.43 -6.85
C LEU A 67 -1.55 15.93 -5.49
N ILE A 68 -2.87 15.98 -5.27
CA ILE A 68 -3.46 16.36 -3.98
C ILE A 68 -3.05 15.35 -2.90
N ALA A 69 -3.16 14.06 -3.17
CA ALA A 69 -2.80 13.00 -2.23
C ALA A 69 -1.31 13.07 -1.84
N VAL A 70 -0.41 13.26 -2.81
CA VAL A 70 1.03 13.44 -2.57
C VAL A 70 1.29 14.70 -1.76
N ALA A 71 0.65 15.82 -2.08
CA ALA A 71 0.82 17.07 -1.32
C ALA A 71 0.37 16.91 0.14
N LEU A 72 -0.78 16.27 0.38
CA LEU A 72 -1.28 15.97 1.73
C LEU A 72 -0.37 15.00 2.48
N TYR A 73 0.14 13.97 1.80
CA TYR A 73 1.09 13.03 2.35
C TYR A 73 2.38 13.73 2.78
N VAL A 74 3.02 14.49 1.88
CA VAL A 74 4.25 15.22 2.15
C VAL A 74 4.05 16.21 3.29
N ARG A 75 2.95 16.97 3.29
CA ARG A 75 2.63 17.93 4.36
C ARG A 75 2.52 17.21 5.71
N THR A 76 1.79 16.10 5.77
CA THR A 76 1.58 15.38 7.02
C THR A 76 2.86 14.73 7.53
N VAL A 77 3.62 14.09 6.65
CA VAL A 77 4.88 13.45 7.00
C VAL A 77 5.95 14.49 7.37
N HIS A 78 6.03 15.62 6.65
CA HIS A 78 6.92 16.74 7.00
C HIS A 78 6.66 17.23 8.41
N ALA A 79 5.39 17.50 8.73
CA ALA A 79 4.98 18.03 10.02
C ALA A 79 5.33 17.10 11.19
N ARG A 80 5.41 15.78 10.93
CA ARG A 80 5.68 14.77 11.95
C ARG A 80 7.15 14.40 12.10
N HIS A 81 7.89 14.30 10.99
CA HIS A 81 9.23 13.68 10.96
C HIS A 81 10.35 14.59 10.43
N GLY A 82 10.00 15.78 9.93
CA GLY A 82 10.96 16.73 9.38
C GLY A 82 11.47 16.38 7.97
N LYS A 83 12.32 17.27 7.42
CA LYS A 83 12.77 17.23 6.01
C LYS A 83 13.69 16.05 5.69
N GLY A 84 14.56 15.65 6.61
CA GLY A 84 15.52 14.57 6.38
C GLY A 84 14.85 13.20 6.22
N PHE A 85 13.78 12.95 6.98
CA PHE A 85 12.96 11.75 6.82
C PHE A 85 12.29 11.73 5.45
N LEU A 86 11.65 12.83 5.06
CA LEU A 86 11.01 12.97 3.75
C LEU A 86 11.96 12.74 2.58
N PHE A 87 13.18 13.27 2.63
CA PHE A 87 14.13 13.11 1.53
C PHE A 87 14.51 11.63 1.32
N ARG A 88 14.79 10.90 2.40
CA ARG A 88 15.07 9.45 2.33
C ARG A 88 13.86 8.67 1.83
N HIS A 89 12.68 9.01 2.32
CA HIS A 89 11.43 8.35 1.92
C HIS A 89 11.08 8.59 0.45
N ALA A 90 11.26 9.83 -0.01
CA ALA A 90 11.08 10.20 -1.41
C ALA A 90 12.10 9.51 -2.31
N GLY A 91 13.38 9.42 -1.90
CA GLY A 91 14.41 8.68 -2.64
C GLY A 91 14.07 7.20 -2.81
N LEU A 92 13.60 6.54 -1.75
CA LEU A 92 13.16 5.14 -1.79
C LEU A 92 11.93 4.96 -2.69
N LEU A 93 10.92 5.83 -2.56
CA LEU A 93 9.71 5.77 -3.38
C LEU A 93 10.02 6.03 -4.86
N VAL A 94 10.84 7.03 -5.18
CA VAL A 94 11.28 7.31 -6.56
C VAL A 94 12.05 6.13 -7.13
N THR A 95 12.93 5.50 -6.35
CA THR A 95 13.66 4.30 -6.80
C THR A 95 12.70 3.15 -7.11
N ALA A 96 11.73 2.90 -6.23
CA ALA A 96 10.69 1.89 -6.46
C ALA A 96 9.87 2.21 -7.72
N LEU A 97 9.47 3.47 -7.91
CA LEU A 97 8.74 3.91 -9.09
C LEU A 97 9.55 3.81 -10.38
N ILE A 98 10.86 4.08 -10.34
CA ILE A 98 11.74 3.89 -11.51
C ILE A 98 11.80 2.41 -11.90
N LEU A 99 12.03 1.51 -10.93
CA LEU A 99 12.06 0.06 -11.17
C LEU A 99 10.75 -0.41 -11.80
N VAL A 100 9.62 0.05 -11.26
CA VAL A 100 8.28 -0.23 -11.80
C VAL A 100 8.10 0.37 -13.20
N SER A 101 8.53 1.61 -13.45
CA SER A 101 8.36 2.26 -14.76
C SER A 101 9.07 1.54 -15.90
N THR A 102 10.12 0.78 -15.60
CA THR A 102 10.83 -0.05 -16.58
C THR A 102 10.12 -1.37 -16.89
N GLN A 103 9.15 -1.76 -16.05
CA GLN A 103 8.39 -3.00 -16.18
C GLN A 103 6.95 -2.76 -16.62
N VAL A 104 6.42 -1.54 -16.42
CA VAL A 104 5.04 -1.18 -16.73
C VAL A 104 4.93 -0.66 -18.16
N HIS A 105 4.47 -1.51 -19.05
CA HIS A 105 4.08 -1.22 -20.43
C HIS A 105 2.56 -1.10 -20.61
N LEU A 106 1.75 -1.65 -19.70
CA LEU A 106 0.30 -1.80 -19.84
C LEU A 106 -0.46 -1.36 -18.58
N LEU A 107 -1.72 -0.93 -18.76
CA LEU A 107 -2.62 -0.56 -17.66
C LEU A 107 -2.83 -1.71 -16.65
N VAL A 108 -2.75 -2.95 -17.11
CA VAL A 108 -2.88 -4.13 -16.26
C VAL A 108 -1.79 -4.20 -15.20
N GLU A 109 -0.55 -3.85 -15.54
CA GLU A 109 0.58 -3.89 -14.60
C GLU A 109 0.47 -2.78 -13.53
N ILE A 110 -0.17 -1.65 -13.86
CA ILE A 110 -0.52 -0.62 -12.87
C ILE A 110 -1.54 -1.17 -11.86
N TRP A 111 -2.51 -1.96 -12.34
CA TRP A 111 -3.49 -2.59 -11.45
C TRP A 111 -2.82 -3.52 -10.45
N HIS A 112 -1.87 -4.36 -10.88
CA HIS A 112 -1.04 -5.17 -10.00
C HIS A 112 -0.38 -4.31 -8.91
N LEU A 113 0.34 -3.26 -9.31
CA LEU A 113 1.02 -2.39 -8.36
C LEU A 113 0.07 -1.75 -7.33
N VAL A 114 -1.06 -1.21 -7.80
CA VAL A 114 -2.03 -0.49 -6.96
C VAL A 114 -2.76 -1.44 -6.03
N SER A 115 -3.32 -2.54 -6.54
CA SER A 115 -4.09 -3.50 -5.75
C SER A 115 -3.23 -4.13 -4.64
N TYR A 116 -2.00 -4.51 -4.97
CA TYR A 116 -1.07 -5.08 -3.99
C TYR A 116 -0.47 -4.03 -3.05
N GLY A 117 -0.35 -2.77 -3.49
CA GLY A 117 0.00 -1.65 -2.60
C GLY A 117 -1.10 -1.33 -1.58
N VAL A 118 -2.37 -1.39 -1.99
CA VAL A 118 -3.50 -1.26 -1.06
C VAL A 118 -3.51 -2.44 -0.08
N LEU A 119 -3.34 -3.68 -0.57
CA LEU A 119 -3.27 -4.86 0.28
C LEU A 119 -2.13 -4.75 1.30
N GLY A 120 -0.92 -4.40 0.87
CA GLY A 120 0.24 -4.21 1.75
C GLY A 120 0.00 -3.12 2.81
N SER A 121 -0.61 -2.01 2.41
CA SER A 121 -0.99 -0.92 3.34
C SER A 121 -1.96 -1.41 4.41
N LEU A 122 -3.02 -2.13 4.00
CA LEU A 122 -4.05 -2.62 4.91
C LEU A 122 -3.51 -3.68 5.88
N ILE A 123 -2.68 -4.60 5.39
CA ILE A 123 -2.01 -5.59 6.26
C ILE A 123 -1.11 -4.88 7.27
N ALA A 124 -0.28 -3.93 6.84
CA ALA A 124 0.60 -3.19 7.74
C ALA A 124 -0.17 -2.41 8.83
N VAL A 125 -1.27 -1.75 8.47
CA VAL A 125 -2.12 -1.03 9.44
C VAL A 125 -2.84 -1.97 10.40
N SER A 126 -3.13 -3.21 9.98
CA SER A 126 -3.83 -4.21 10.79
C SER A 126 -2.98 -4.86 11.90
N LEU A 127 -1.66 -4.67 11.84
CA LEU A 127 -0.68 -5.29 12.71
C LEU A 127 -0.21 -4.32 13.80
N PRO A 128 0.10 -4.82 15.00
CA PRO A 128 0.76 -4.00 16.01
C PRO A 128 2.15 -3.57 15.50
N TRP A 129 2.45 -2.28 15.67
CA TRP A 129 3.74 -1.74 15.23
C TRP A 129 4.88 -2.39 16.02
N SER A 130 5.71 -3.16 15.31
CA SER A 130 6.82 -3.93 15.85
C SER A 130 7.93 -4.02 14.80
N SER A 131 9.13 -4.42 15.21
CA SER A 131 10.25 -4.66 14.27
C SER A 131 9.92 -5.71 13.20
N ARG A 132 8.89 -6.53 13.41
CA ARG A 132 8.47 -7.61 12.49
C ARG A 132 7.38 -7.19 11.50
N ILE A 133 6.84 -5.97 11.58
CA ILE A 133 5.71 -5.56 10.72
C ILE A 133 6.02 -5.69 9.23
N TRP A 134 7.25 -5.34 8.83
CA TRP A 134 7.74 -5.50 7.47
C TRP A 134 7.73 -6.96 7.04
N LEU A 135 8.34 -7.84 7.84
CA LEU A 135 8.42 -9.26 7.55
C LEU A 135 7.03 -9.90 7.45
N THR A 136 6.15 -9.60 8.42
CA THR A 136 4.80 -10.14 8.46
C THR A 136 3.97 -9.65 7.28
N THR A 137 4.06 -8.37 6.93
CA THR A 137 3.32 -7.79 5.80
C THR A 137 3.82 -8.35 4.48
N LEU A 138 5.14 -8.44 4.30
CA LEU A 138 5.74 -9.04 3.12
C LEU A 138 5.35 -10.51 3.00
N PHE A 139 5.38 -11.27 4.09
CA PHE A 139 5.02 -12.69 4.07
C PHE A 139 3.57 -12.89 3.62
N TYR A 140 2.60 -12.27 4.29
CA TYR A 140 1.19 -12.46 3.95
C TYR A 140 0.81 -11.85 2.61
N GLY A 141 1.32 -10.66 2.29
CA GLY A 141 1.09 -10.02 0.99
C GLY A 141 1.62 -10.90 -0.16
N ASN A 142 2.82 -11.47 -0.02
CA ASN A 142 3.38 -12.35 -1.04
C ASN A 142 2.73 -13.71 -1.10
N LEU A 143 2.17 -14.21 0.00
CA LEU A 143 1.36 -15.42 -0.02
C LEU A 143 0.11 -15.23 -0.91
N VAL A 144 -0.56 -14.08 -0.79
CA VAL A 144 -1.68 -13.72 -1.68
C VAL A 144 -1.20 -13.56 -3.12
N SER A 145 -0.08 -12.86 -3.33
CA SER A 145 0.55 -12.68 -4.65
C SER A 145 0.86 -14.00 -5.35
N LEU A 146 1.47 -14.94 -4.63
CA LEU A 146 1.77 -16.26 -5.15
C LEU A 146 0.50 -17.06 -5.43
N ALA A 147 -0.51 -16.98 -4.57
CA ALA A 147 -1.77 -17.67 -4.77
C ALA A 147 -2.51 -17.16 -6.02
N ASP A 148 -2.50 -15.85 -6.25
CA ASP A 148 -3.04 -15.23 -7.47
C ASP A 148 -2.33 -15.74 -8.72
N GLU A 149 -1.00 -15.69 -8.77
CA GLU A 149 -0.22 -16.18 -9.94
C GLU A 149 -0.40 -17.69 -10.19
N VAL A 150 -0.45 -18.51 -9.13
CA VAL A 150 -0.72 -19.94 -9.27
C VAL A 150 -2.13 -20.17 -9.81
N PHE A 151 -3.12 -19.42 -9.31
CA PHE A 151 -4.49 -19.51 -9.80
C PHE A 151 -4.60 -19.07 -11.27
N GLN A 152 -3.93 -17.98 -11.64
CA GLN A 152 -3.82 -17.53 -13.03
C GLN A 152 -3.17 -18.57 -13.92
N GLY A 153 -2.13 -19.26 -13.47
CA GLY A 153 -1.47 -20.33 -14.22
C GLY A 153 -2.36 -21.56 -14.51
N ILE A 154 -3.50 -21.70 -13.84
CA ILE A 154 -4.49 -22.76 -14.09
C ILE A 154 -5.56 -22.30 -15.10
N LEU A 155 -5.76 -20.98 -15.27
CA LEU A 155 -6.75 -20.45 -16.20
C LEU A 155 -6.27 -20.59 -17.65
N PRO A 156 -7.14 -20.99 -18.59
CA PRO A 156 -6.73 -21.35 -19.96
C PRO A 156 -6.13 -20.20 -20.77
N ASP A 157 -6.53 -18.95 -20.49
CA ASP A 157 -6.11 -17.75 -21.22
C ASP A 157 -5.05 -16.91 -20.47
N ARG A 158 -4.45 -17.50 -19.43
CA ARG A 158 -3.48 -16.87 -18.55
C ARG A 158 -2.30 -17.81 -18.33
N PHE A 159 -1.17 -17.21 -17.98
CA PHE A 159 0.05 -17.93 -17.68
C PHE A 159 0.62 -17.33 -16.40
N PHE A 160 1.29 -18.16 -15.61
CA PHE A 160 2.09 -17.69 -14.50
C PHE A 160 3.21 -16.78 -15.04
N ASP A 161 3.29 -15.53 -14.58
CA ASP A 161 4.36 -14.60 -14.97
C ASP A 161 5.14 -14.13 -13.73
N LEU A 162 6.44 -14.42 -13.73
CA LEU A 162 7.32 -13.97 -12.65
C LEU A 162 7.37 -12.44 -12.54
N ARG A 163 7.15 -11.72 -13.65
CA ARG A 163 7.10 -10.25 -13.66
C ARG A 163 5.91 -9.72 -12.86
N ASP A 164 4.75 -10.35 -12.98
CA ASP A 164 3.54 -9.97 -12.23
C ASP A 164 3.76 -10.19 -10.73
N LEU A 165 4.41 -11.31 -10.35
CA LEU A 165 4.83 -11.56 -8.96
C LEU A 165 5.76 -10.45 -8.43
N LEU A 166 6.72 -9.99 -9.23
CA LEU A 166 7.63 -8.90 -8.85
C LEU A 166 6.92 -7.54 -8.75
N LEU A 167 5.94 -7.27 -9.61
CA LEU A 167 5.11 -6.07 -9.55
C LEU A 167 4.23 -6.07 -8.29
N ASN A 168 3.60 -7.21 -7.98
CA ASN A 168 2.83 -7.39 -6.76
C ASN A 168 3.70 -7.18 -5.51
N PHE A 169 4.89 -7.77 -5.48
CA PHE A 169 5.89 -7.58 -4.42
C PHE A 169 6.26 -6.11 -4.24
N SER A 170 6.53 -5.41 -5.36
CA SER A 170 6.85 -3.99 -5.38
C SER A 170 5.69 -3.14 -4.86
N GLY A 171 4.46 -3.48 -5.24
CA GLY A 171 3.23 -2.85 -4.74
C GLY A 171 3.15 -2.96 -3.22
N ILE A 172 3.30 -4.16 -2.66
CA ILE A 172 3.27 -4.40 -1.21
C ILE A 172 4.30 -3.52 -0.48
N ILE A 173 5.53 -3.45 -0.99
CA ILE A 173 6.59 -2.60 -0.43
C ILE A 173 6.16 -1.13 -0.42
N ILE A 174 5.68 -0.62 -1.56
CA ILE A 174 5.19 0.76 -1.67
C ILE A 174 4.08 1.01 -0.65
N GLY A 175 3.14 0.08 -0.51
CA GLY A 175 2.06 0.15 0.48
C GLY A 175 2.55 0.29 1.91
N ILE A 176 3.50 -0.56 2.33
CA ILE A 176 4.12 -0.48 3.66
C ILE A 176 4.78 0.88 3.87
N PHE A 177 5.57 1.35 2.89
CA PHE A 177 6.24 2.65 2.96
C PHE A 177 5.24 3.81 3.07
N LEU A 178 4.09 3.74 2.42
CA LEU A 178 3.08 4.80 2.50
C LEU A 178 2.46 4.90 3.90
N VAL A 179 2.27 3.78 4.61
CA VAL A 179 1.60 3.80 5.93
C VAL A 179 2.56 3.93 7.11
N GLU A 180 3.82 3.53 6.95
CA GLU A 180 4.84 3.54 8.01
C GLU A 180 4.94 4.90 8.77
N PRO A 181 5.00 6.06 8.11
CA PRO A 181 5.17 7.34 8.80
C PRO A 181 4.00 7.67 9.74
N PHE A 182 2.81 7.13 9.46
CA PHE A 182 1.63 7.35 10.28
C PHE A 182 1.60 6.40 11.47
N ALA A 183 2.04 5.16 11.28
CA ALA A 183 2.02 4.13 12.32
C ALA A 183 3.07 4.36 13.43
N ARG A 184 4.23 4.94 13.11
CA ARG A 184 5.30 5.26 14.09
C ARG A 184 4.91 6.34 15.12
N THR A 185 3.82 7.07 14.88
CA THR A 185 3.44 8.25 15.69
C THR A 185 2.33 8.02 16.71
N SER A 186 1.88 6.77 16.90
CA SER A 186 0.86 6.45 17.92
C SER A 186 1.41 6.76 19.33
N PRO A 187 0.83 7.75 20.06
CA PRO A 187 1.40 8.30 21.30
C PRO A 187 1.67 7.29 22.43
N GLY A 188 1.10 6.09 22.36
CA GLY A 188 1.24 5.06 23.38
C GLY A 188 2.55 4.26 23.38
N GLN A 189 3.42 4.39 22.37
CA GLN A 189 4.65 3.56 22.28
C GLN A 189 5.94 4.24 22.75
N VAL A 190 5.98 5.57 22.90
CA VAL A 190 7.21 6.29 23.29
C VAL A 190 7.46 6.27 24.81
N LEU A 191 6.41 6.02 25.61
CA LEU A 191 6.49 6.08 27.08
C LEU A 191 6.93 4.77 27.75
N GLY A 192 7.23 3.72 26.98
CA GLY A 192 7.56 2.39 27.53
C GLY A 192 9.05 2.09 27.75
N SER A 193 9.99 2.91 27.25
CA SER A 193 11.43 2.55 27.30
C SER A 193 12.32 3.46 28.13
N THR A 194 11.78 4.50 28.78
CA THR A 194 12.59 5.41 29.62
C THR A 194 12.25 5.33 31.11
N ALA A 195 11.18 4.64 31.50
CA ALA A 195 10.80 4.52 32.90
C ALA A 195 11.63 3.49 33.70
N ASP A 196 12.44 2.65 33.05
CA ASP A 196 13.27 1.62 33.70
C ASP A 196 14.75 2.00 33.87
N ILE A 197 15.13 3.24 33.54
CA ILE A 197 16.51 3.70 33.75
C ILE A 197 16.62 4.26 35.17
N GLY A 198 16.67 3.34 36.13
CA GLY A 198 17.29 3.49 37.46
C GLY A 198 17.07 4.81 38.18
N ALA A 199 16.09 4.85 39.10
CA ALA A 199 16.25 5.69 40.27
C ALA A 199 17.52 5.22 41.02
N PRO A 200 18.53 6.08 41.23
CA PRO A 200 19.66 5.72 42.08
C PRO A 200 19.14 5.43 43.49
N ALA A 201 19.55 4.28 44.03
CA ALA A 201 19.25 3.83 45.39
C ALA A 201 19.92 4.72 46.44
#